data_AF-A0A2V3TZC7-F1
#
_entry.id   AF-A0A2V3TZC7-F1
#
_cell.length_a   1.000
_cell.length_b   1.000
_cell.length_c   1.000
_cell.angle_alpha   90.00
_cell.angle_beta   90.00
_cell.angle_gamma   90.00
#
_symmetry.space_group_name_H-M   'P 1'
#
loop_
_entity.id
_entity.type
_entity.pdbx_description
1 polymer ?
#
loop_
_entity_poly.entity_id
_entity_poly.type
_entity_poly.pdbx_seq_one_letter_code
_entity_poly.pdbx_strand_id
1 'polypeptide(L)'
;MADETERLGLLVGVFELALARLFEASPEGGQARERFVEDVQRLLADTREVQAGSPAVQTYAALLRRLGAAEPGDPGGLGVIPTPEHGLPPAGSGQ
;
A
#
# COMPACT_ATOMS: atom_id res chain seq x y z
N MET A 1 0.57 -24.57 -10.80
CA MET A 1 -0.56 -23.91 -10.09
C MET A 1 -0.09 -23.26 -8.80
N ALA A 2 0.21 -24.00 -7.71
CA ALA A 2 0.64 -23.39 -6.43
C ALA A 2 1.98 -22.63 -6.52
N ASP A 3 3.00 -23.24 -7.11
CA ASP A 3 4.34 -22.65 -7.31
C ASP A 3 4.32 -21.36 -8.15
N GLU A 4 3.49 -21.35 -9.19
CA GLU A 4 3.32 -20.18 -10.08
C GLU A 4 2.59 -19.02 -9.38
N THR A 5 1.64 -19.35 -8.50
CA THR A 5 0.91 -18.36 -7.69
C THR A 5 1.83 -17.74 -6.63
N GLU A 6 2.70 -18.55 -6.01
CA GLU A 6 3.72 -18.09 -5.07
C GLU A 6 4.74 -17.16 -5.75
N ARG A 7 5.22 -17.54 -6.93
CA ARG A 7 6.11 -16.71 -7.74
C ARG A 7 5.47 -15.39 -8.15
N LEU A 8 4.19 -15.39 -8.53
CA LEU A 8 3.43 -14.17 -8.81
C LEU A 8 3.30 -13.30 -7.56
N GLY A 9 3.05 -13.89 -6.39
CA GLY A 9 3.02 -13.18 -5.11
C GLY A 9 4.35 -12.47 -4.80
N LEU A 10 5.48 -13.16 -5.00
CA LEU A 10 6.82 -12.59 -4.82
C LEU A 10 7.08 -11.41 -5.78
N LEU A 11 6.70 -11.56 -7.06
CA LEU A 11 6.87 -10.50 -8.05
C LEU A 11 6.04 -9.26 -7.68
N VAL A 12 4.81 -9.45 -7.22
CA VAL A 12 3.94 -8.36 -6.74
C VAL A 12 4.58 -7.65 -5.55
N GLY A 13 5.10 -8.40 -4.56
CA GLY A 13 5.78 -7.81 -3.40
C GLY A 13 7.05 -7.02 -3.76
N VAL A 14 7.85 -7.52 -4.71
CA VAL A 14 9.03 -6.79 -5.21
C VAL A 14 8.63 -5.50 -5.93
N PHE A 15 7.56 -5.52 -6.72
CA PHE A 15 7.03 -4.34 -7.39
C PHE A 15 6.54 -3.28 -6.40
N GLU A 16 5.84 -3.68 -5.35
CA GLU A 16 5.37 -2.78 -4.30
C GLU A 16 6.53 -2.09 -3.58
N LEU A 17 7.57 -2.87 -3.23
CA LEU A 17 8.78 -2.32 -2.61
C LEU A 17 9.51 -1.36 -3.55
N ALA A 18 9.63 -1.70 -4.84
CA ALA A 18 10.26 -0.83 -5.83
C ALA A 18 9.52 0.50 -5.99
N LEU A 19 8.18 0.48 -6.00
CA LEU A 19 7.36 1.69 -6.06
C LEU A 19 7.53 2.57 -4.83
N ALA A 20 7.53 2.00 -3.62
CA ALA A 20 7.77 2.76 -2.40
C ALA A 20 9.17 3.41 -2.41
N ARG A 21 10.19 2.65 -2.83
CA ARG A 21 11.57 3.15 -2.90
C ARG A 21 11.77 4.19 -3.98
N LEU A 22 11.02 4.15 -5.08
CA LEU A 22 11.05 5.17 -6.12
C LEU A 22 10.65 6.54 -5.56
N PHE A 23 9.62 6.57 -4.70
CA PHE A 23 9.20 7.80 -4.04
C PHE A 23 10.16 8.20 -2.91
N GLU A 24 10.68 7.27 -2.12
CA GLU A 24 11.62 7.60 -1.04
C GLU A 24 12.98 8.11 -1.54
N ALA A 25 13.45 7.62 -2.68
CA ALA A 25 14.76 7.97 -3.22
C ALA A 25 14.82 9.35 -3.90
N SER A 26 13.67 9.97 -4.17
CA SER A 26 13.58 11.27 -4.84
C SER A 26 13.36 12.40 -3.83
N PRO A 27 14.07 13.54 -3.95
CA PRO A 27 13.89 14.72 -3.09
C PRO A 27 12.45 15.25 -3.01
N GLU A 28 11.63 14.96 -4.03
CA GLU A 28 10.22 15.36 -4.10
C GLU A 28 9.25 14.17 -4.06
N GLY A 29 9.75 12.96 -3.80
CA GLY A 29 8.93 11.78 -4.02
C GLY A 29 7.81 11.58 -3.00
N GLY A 30 7.87 12.23 -1.83
CA GLY A 30 6.72 12.34 -0.93
C GLY A 30 5.54 13.08 -1.57
N GLN A 31 5.78 14.24 -2.16
CA GLN A 31 4.75 15.02 -2.88
C GLN A 31 4.31 14.29 -4.15
N ALA A 32 5.22 13.62 -4.85
CA ALA A 32 4.88 12.81 -6.00
C ALA A 32 3.98 11.63 -5.63
N ARG A 33 4.21 11.00 -4.47
CA ARG A 33 3.35 9.93 -3.94
C ARG A 33 1.96 10.44 -3.60
N GLU A 34 1.85 11.60 -2.97
CA GLU A 34 0.55 12.24 -2.67
C GLU A 34 -0.25 12.52 -3.94
N ARG A 35 0.37 13.15 -4.94
CA ARG A 35 -0.26 13.40 -6.26
C ARG A 35 -0.67 12.10 -6.96
N PHE A 36 0.20 11.09 -6.91
CA PHE A 36 -0.10 9.78 -7.49
C PHE A 36 -1.31 9.12 -6.81
N VAL A 37 -1.41 9.22 -5.48
CA VAL A 37 -2.57 8.72 -4.74
C VAL A 37 -3.85 9.46 -5.17
N GLU A 38 -3.83 10.79 -5.25
CA GLU A 38 -4.98 11.58 -5.72
C GLU A 38 -5.38 11.20 -7.14
N ASP A 39 -4.41 11.02 -8.03
CA ASP A 39 -4.67 10.62 -9.42
C ASP A 39 -5.34 9.24 -9.51
N VAL A 40 -4.88 8.27 -8.71
CA VAL A 40 -5.47 6.92 -8.66
C VAL A 40 -6.86 6.95 -8.02
N GLN A 41 -7.10 7.78 -7.01
CA GLN A 41 -8.43 7.97 -6.41
C GLN A 41 -9.43 8.52 -7.41
N ARG A 42 -9.04 9.57 -8.16
CA ARG A 42 -9.86 10.13 -9.25
C ARG A 42 -10.14 9.10 -10.33
N LEU A 43 -9.10 8.38 -10.79
CA LEU A 43 -9.25 7.33 -11.78
C LEU A 43 -10.19 6.22 -11.31
N LEU A 44 -10.13 5.84 -10.03
CA LEU A 44 -11.06 4.87 -9.44
C LEU A 44 -12.50 5.38 -9.44
N ALA A 45 -12.73 6.65 -9.09
CA ALA A 45 -14.04 7.27 -9.12
C ALA A 45 -14.62 7.28 -10.54
N ASP A 46 -13.87 7.80 -11.52
CA ASP A 46 -14.26 7.86 -12.93
C ASP A 46 -14.54 6.44 -13.48
N THR A 47 -13.69 5.47 -13.12
CA THR A 47 -13.88 4.07 -13.55
C THR A 47 -15.13 3.46 -12.93
N ARG A 48 -15.48 3.79 -11.69
CA ARG A 48 -16.71 3.30 -11.05
C ARG A 48 -17.95 3.88 -11.72
N GLU A 49 -17.93 5.15 -12.10
CA GLU A 49 -19.04 5.80 -12.78
C GLU A 49 -19.34 5.16 -14.14
N VAL A 50 -18.29 4.83 -14.91
CA VAL A 50 -18.46 4.28 -16.27
C VAL A 50 -18.57 2.75 -16.25
N GLN A 51 -17.85 2.07 -15.35
CA GLN A 51 -17.65 0.61 -15.36
C GLN A 51 -17.49 0.02 -13.94
N ALA A 52 -18.50 0.21 -13.09
CA ALA A 52 -18.50 -0.24 -11.68
C ALA A 52 -18.09 -1.71 -11.44
N GLY A 53 -18.45 -2.61 -12.35
CA GLY A 53 -18.16 -4.05 -12.24
C GLY A 53 -16.84 -4.49 -12.88
N SER A 54 -16.03 -3.57 -13.41
CA SER A 54 -14.82 -3.96 -14.12
C SER A 54 -13.72 -4.44 -13.18
N PRO A 55 -12.85 -5.36 -13.62
CA PRO A 55 -11.66 -5.75 -12.87
C PRO A 55 -10.74 -4.57 -12.52
N ALA A 56 -10.77 -3.50 -13.31
CA ALA A 56 -9.98 -2.30 -13.08
C ALA A 56 -10.31 -1.62 -11.74
N VAL A 57 -11.60 -1.60 -11.35
CA VAL A 57 -12.03 -1.07 -10.04
C VAL A 57 -11.34 -1.81 -8.89
N GLN A 58 -11.24 -3.13 -8.98
CA GLN A 58 -10.56 -3.94 -7.96
C GLN A 58 -9.05 -3.69 -7.96
N THR A 59 -8.44 -3.55 -9.13
CA THR A 59 -7.02 -3.25 -9.28
C THR A 59 -6.66 -1.91 -8.63
N TYR A 60 -7.40 -0.84 -8.93
CA TYR A 60 -7.11 0.49 -8.39
C TYR A 60 -7.37 0.57 -6.87
N ALA A 61 -8.44 -0.05 -6.38
CA ALA A 61 -8.68 -0.16 -4.94
C ALA A 61 -7.57 -0.94 -4.21
N ALA A 62 -7.10 -2.05 -4.79
CA ALA A 62 -5.97 -2.80 -4.26
C ALA A 62 -4.68 -1.98 -4.25
N LEU A 63 -4.43 -1.19 -5.30
CA LEU A 63 -3.28 -0.29 -5.37
C LEU A 63 -3.32 0.77 -4.27
N LEU A 64 -4.45 1.44 -4.05
CA LEU A 64 -4.60 2.43 -2.99
C LEU A 64 -4.38 1.83 -1.59
N ARG A 65 -4.87 0.61 -1.35
CA ARG A 65 -4.58 -0.14 -0.10
C ARG A 65 -3.08 -0.33 0.11
N ARG A 66 -2.36 -0.78 -0.91
CA ARG A 66 -0.92 -1.03 -0.83
C ARG A 66 -0.12 0.25 -0.60
N LEU A 67 -0.63 1.37 -1.10
CA LEU A 67 -0.08 2.70 -0.85
C LEU A 67 -0.48 3.26 0.53
N GLY A 68 -1.27 2.57 1.33
CA GLY A 68 -1.77 3.07 2.62
C GLY A 68 -2.80 4.20 2.49
N ALA A 69 -3.42 4.34 1.32
CA ALA A 69 -4.37 5.40 0.97
C ALA A 69 -5.80 4.86 0.76
N ALA A 70 -6.10 3.69 1.34
CA ALA A 70 -7.44 3.13 1.30
C ALA A 70 -8.38 3.78 2.32
N GLU A 71 -9.66 3.83 1.97
CA GLU A 71 -10.72 4.31 2.84
C GLU A 71 -10.79 3.51 4.15
N PRO A 72 -11.06 4.17 5.29
CA PRO A 72 -11.23 3.50 6.57
C PRO A 72 -12.41 2.51 6.50
N GLY A 73 -12.11 1.20 6.56
CA GLY A 73 -13.09 0.12 6.46
C GLY A 73 -12.79 -0.95 5.41
N ASP A 74 -11.72 -0.81 4.63
CA ASP A 74 -11.31 -1.83 3.66
C ASP A 74 -10.62 -3.04 4.36
N PRO A 75 -11.20 -4.26 4.32
CA PRO A 75 -10.80 -5.40 5.16
C PRO A 75 -9.43 -6.03 4.84
N GLY A 76 -8.63 -5.43 3.96
CA GLY A 76 -7.35 -5.97 3.48
C GLY A 76 -6.11 -5.16 3.87
N GLY A 77 -6.24 -4.17 4.75
CA GLY A 77 -5.12 -3.37 5.19
C GLY A 77 -4.10 -4.21 5.98
N LEU A 78 -2.96 -4.52 5.37
CA LEU A 78 -1.73 -4.69 6.15
C LEU A 78 -1.46 -3.34 6.79
N GLY A 79 -2.07 -3.14 7.97
CA GLY A 79 -1.81 -2.01 8.82
C GLY A 79 -0.31 -1.93 8.99
N VAL A 80 0.27 -0.81 8.54
CA VAL A 80 1.57 -0.39 9.01
C VAL A 80 1.51 -0.45 10.54
N ILE A 81 2.15 -1.46 11.13
CA ILE A 81 2.37 -1.48 12.56
C ILE A 81 3.19 -0.22 12.84
N PRO A 82 2.69 0.74 13.65
CA PRO A 82 3.49 1.87 14.04
C PRO A 82 4.75 1.32 14.71
N THR A 83 5.90 1.59 14.12
CA THR A 83 7.19 1.35 14.77
C THR A 83 7.11 2.00 16.15
N PRO A 84 7.27 1.26 17.27
CA PRO A 84 7.30 1.91 18.57
C PRO A 84 8.56 2.78 18.63
N GLU A 85 8.36 4.09 18.47
CA GLU A 85 9.24 5.09 19.05
C GLU A 85 9.29 4.84 20.57
N HIS A 86 10.50 4.80 21.13
CA HIS A 86 10.86 4.41 22.51
C HIS A 86 11.34 2.96 22.68
N GLY A 87 12.56 2.72 22.21
CA GLY A 87 13.45 1.78 22.87
C GLY A 87 13.83 2.30 24.26
N LEU A 88 13.13 1.82 25.28
CA LEU A 88 13.64 1.78 26.66
C LEU A 88 13.51 0.33 27.13
N PRO A 89 14.59 -0.32 27.59
CA PRO A 89 14.49 -1.66 28.14
C PRO A 89 13.64 -1.61 29.42
N PRO A 90 12.81 -2.63 29.69
CA PRO A 90 12.12 -2.69 30.97
C PRO A 90 13.17 -2.85 32.07
N ALA A 91 13.24 -1.87 32.98
CA ALA A 91 13.85 -2.05 34.28
C ALA A 91 12.98 -3.03 35.07
N GLY A 92 13.25 -4.32 34.91
CA GLY A 92 12.67 -5.39 35.69
C GLY A 92 13.64 -5.81 36.79
N SER A 93 13.35 -5.37 38.01
CA SER A 93 13.96 -5.86 39.25
C SER A 93 13.65 -7.36 39.40
N GLY A 94 14.67 -8.21 39.25
CA GLY A 94 14.60 -9.63 39.55
C GLY A 94 15.51 -9.95 40.73
N GLN A 95 14.94 -10.60 41.74
CA GLN A 95 15.55 -11.09 42.99
C GLN A 95 16.86 -11.84 42.81
#